data_AF-A0A7C3YL12-F1
#
_entry.id   AF-A0A7C3YL12-F1
#
_cell.length_a   1.000
_cell.length_b   1.000
_cell.length_c   1.000
_cell.angle_alpha   90.00
_cell.angle_beta   90.00
_cell.angle_gamma   90.00
#
_symmetry.space_group_name_H-M   'P 1'
#
loop_
_entity.id
_entity.type
_entity.pdbx_description
1 polymer ?
#
loop_
_entity_poly.entity_id
_entity_poly.type
_entity_poly.pdbx_seq_one_letter_code
_entity_poly.pdbx_strand_id
1 'polypeptide(L)'
;MPKVTSPPTAVPAWPRAACEPSTGSTASRRQAQRPTSRALMSSWVATVAPRRRPGRPGRRGASILPLLYSGHRAAGHVRRHPSHRGLAMATRTPHGGAIVYRGPGEALYLNITNRCSCACTFCLREWADGVFGADLVLTSEPDADEVTRAIELAFLKGPAPEVVFCGFGEPTMRLDVVLAVSEWLRLRRLRSRLDTNGHGQLLNPGVDVPAALAAAGLEAVTISLNAADPETYDRLCRPTFSKAF
;
A
#
# COMPACT_ATOMS: atom_id res chain seq x y z
N MET A 1 53.77 12.59 -22.12
CA MET A 1 52.46 13.25 -21.98
C MET A 1 51.87 12.89 -20.63
N PRO A 2 51.63 13.84 -19.71
CA PRO A 2 51.15 13.54 -18.36
C PRO A 2 49.65 13.25 -18.36
N LYS A 3 49.24 12.20 -17.63
CA LYS A 3 47.84 11.87 -17.33
C LYS A 3 47.28 12.93 -16.38
N VAL A 4 46.31 13.70 -16.84
CA VAL A 4 45.50 14.59 -16.01
C VAL A 4 44.37 13.75 -15.40
N THR A 5 44.42 13.53 -14.09
CA THR A 5 43.31 12.99 -13.30
C THR A 5 42.47 14.15 -12.79
N SER A 6 41.25 14.31 -13.32
CA SER A 6 40.26 15.25 -12.78
C SER A 6 39.56 14.64 -11.55
N PRO A 7 39.33 15.40 -10.47
CA PRO A 7 38.54 14.94 -9.31
C PRO A 7 37.03 15.02 -9.60
N PRO A 8 36.18 14.27 -8.87
CA PRO A 8 34.74 14.24 -9.10
C PRO A 8 34.06 15.54 -8.65
N THR A 9 33.19 16.04 -9.51
CA THR A 9 32.38 17.25 -9.34
C THR A 9 31.38 17.06 -8.20
N ALA A 10 31.41 17.98 -7.22
CA ALA A 10 30.44 18.05 -6.14
C ALA A 10 29.04 18.43 -6.67
N VAL A 11 28.02 17.77 -6.14
CA VAL A 11 26.60 18.08 -6.38
C VAL A 11 26.26 19.43 -5.73
N PRO A 12 25.59 20.37 -6.42
CA PRO A 12 25.26 21.66 -5.81
C PRO A 12 24.14 21.51 -4.78
N ALA A 13 24.45 21.93 -3.54
CA ALA A 13 23.48 22.12 -2.47
C ALA A 13 22.54 23.28 -2.84
N TRP A 14 21.24 23.07 -2.68
CA TRP A 14 20.21 24.10 -2.91
C TRP A 14 20.29 25.16 -1.80
N PRO A 15 20.34 26.47 -2.12
CA PRO A 15 20.35 27.50 -1.08
C PRO A 15 18.97 27.57 -0.41
N ARG A 16 18.95 27.41 0.92
CA ARG A 16 17.82 27.81 1.75
C ARG A 16 17.72 29.33 1.71
N ALA A 17 16.69 29.86 1.06
CA ALA A 17 16.34 31.27 1.19
C ALA A 17 15.88 31.51 2.64
N ALA A 18 16.66 32.33 3.35
CA ALA A 18 16.32 32.85 4.65
C ALA A 18 15.28 33.97 4.47
N CYS A 19 14.18 33.91 5.22
CA CYS A 19 13.30 35.04 5.46
C CYS A 19 13.16 35.21 6.98
N GLU A 20 13.49 36.39 7.46
CA GLU A 20 13.50 36.77 8.88
C GLU A 20 12.08 36.87 9.48
N PRO A 21 11.95 36.75 10.82
CA PRO A 21 10.67 36.52 11.48
C PRO A 21 9.94 37.83 11.83
N SER A 22 8.65 37.91 11.52
CA SER A 22 7.76 38.92 12.10
C SER A 22 7.26 38.45 13.47
N THR A 23 7.55 39.27 14.47
CA THR A 23 7.15 39.17 15.88
C THR A 23 5.63 39.15 16.07
N GLY A 24 5.12 38.31 16.98
CA GLY A 24 3.76 38.48 17.50
C GLY A 24 3.15 37.32 18.29
N SER A 25 3.18 37.47 19.62
CA SER A 25 2.21 36.97 20.60
C SER A 25 2.20 35.48 21.03
N THR A 26 2.58 35.31 22.28
CA THR A 26 2.35 34.20 23.22
C THR A 26 0.90 33.71 23.30
N ALA A 27 0.70 32.38 23.31
CA ALA A 27 -0.45 31.76 23.97
C ALA A 27 -0.12 30.33 24.45
N SER A 28 -0.68 30.00 25.60
CA SER A 28 -0.30 28.92 26.51
C SER A 28 -0.46 27.49 25.97
N ARG A 29 0.52 26.67 26.35
CA ARG A 29 0.57 25.21 26.32
C ARG A 29 -0.70 24.59 26.94
N ARG A 30 -1.51 23.88 26.15
CA ARG A 30 -2.48 22.89 26.66
C ARG A 30 -2.10 21.51 26.14
N GLN A 31 -1.83 20.59 27.07
CA GLN A 31 -1.68 19.17 26.81
C GLN A 31 -2.96 18.62 26.18
N ALA A 32 -2.90 18.20 24.92
CA ALA A 32 -3.95 17.40 24.31
C ALA A 32 -3.68 15.92 24.60
N GLN A 33 -4.64 15.28 25.23
CA GLN A 33 -4.61 13.90 25.68
C GLN A 33 -4.61 12.93 24.48
N ARG A 34 -3.85 11.84 24.59
CA ARG A 34 -3.79 10.73 23.63
C ARG A 34 -5.15 10.01 23.57
N PRO A 35 -5.81 9.85 22.40
CA PRO A 35 -6.92 8.93 22.29
C PRO A 35 -6.42 7.50 22.12
N THR A 36 -6.97 6.59 22.91
CA THR A 36 -6.74 5.14 22.85
C THR A 36 -7.28 4.54 21.55
N SER A 37 -6.51 3.63 20.97
CA SER A 37 -6.54 3.09 19.60
C SER A 37 -7.71 2.18 19.23
N ARG A 38 -8.98 2.55 19.47
CA ARG A 38 -10.11 1.63 19.20
C ARG A 38 -11.33 2.18 18.46
N ALA A 39 -11.25 3.35 17.83
CA ALA A 39 -12.44 3.92 17.18
C ALA A 39 -12.15 4.75 15.92
N LEU A 40 -11.48 4.17 14.91
CA LEU A 40 -11.43 4.75 13.54
C LEU A 40 -11.35 3.65 12.47
N MET A 41 -12.28 2.70 12.49
CA MET A 41 -12.45 1.71 11.41
C MET A 41 -13.94 1.49 11.13
N SER A 42 -14.65 2.49 10.62
CA SER A 42 -15.95 2.30 9.97
C SER A 42 -16.47 3.57 9.30
N SER A 43 -15.96 3.95 8.12
CA SER A 43 -16.76 4.71 7.13
C SER A 43 -16.05 4.89 5.77
N TRP A 44 -15.68 3.81 5.09
CA TRP A 44 -15.29 3.91 3.67
C TRP A 44 -15.73 2.69 2.88
N VAL A 45 -17.04 2.45 2.81
CA VAL A 45 -17.66 1.76 1.65
C VAL A 45 -19.12 2.24 1.55
N ALA A 46 -19.42 3.15 0.64
CA ALA A 46 -20.79 3.38 0.19
C ALA A 46 -21.13 2.27 -0.83
N THR A 47 -21.63 1.14 -0.35
CA THR A 47 -22.09 0.05 -1.21
C THR A 47 -23.43 0.42 -1.83
N VAL A 48 -23.46 0.67 -3.14
CA VAL A 48 -24.70 0.71 -3.92
C VAL A 48 -25.27 -0.72 -3.97
N ALA A 49 -26.37 -0.96 -3.27
CA ALA A 49 -27.03 -2.26 -3.23
C ALA A 49 -27.83 -2.54 -4.52
N PRO A 50 -27.78 -3.76 -5.09
CA PRO A 50 -28.63 -4.13 -6.22
C PRO A 50 -30.07 -4.42 -5.77
N ARG A 51 -31.04 -3.82 -6.49
CA ARG A 51 -32.49 -4.06 -6.32
C ARG A 51 -32.83 -5.53 -6.60
N ARG A 52 -33.35 -6.26 -5.61
CA ARG A 52 -33.96 -7.60 -5.78
C ARG A 52 -35.45 -7.48 -6.11
N ARG A 53 -35.89 -8.24 -7.12
CA ARG A 53 -37.32 -8.45 -7.48
C ARG A 53 -37.98 -9.48 -6.54
N PRO A 54 -39.31 -9.43 -6.33
CA PRO A 54 -39.99 -10.29 -5.35
C PRO A 54 -40.37 -11.66 -5.94
N GLY A 55 -40.17 -12.72 -5.15
CA GLY A 55 -40.65 -14.09 -5.40
C GLY A 55 -41.50 -14.58 -4.22
N ARG A 56 -42.61 -15.27 -4.54
CA ARG A 56 -43.72 -15.71 -3.67
C ARG A 56 -43.39 -16.87 -2.69
N PRO A 57 -44.24 -17.15 -1.68
CA PRO A 57 -43.93 -18.03 -0.55
C PRO A 57 -44.57 -19.44 -0.61
N GLY A 58 -44.00 -20.37 0.18
CA GLY A 58 -44.54 -21.68 0.56
C GLY A 58 -43.39 -22.62 0.96
N ARG A 59 -43.41 -23.49 1.96
CA ARG A 59 -44.41 -24.00 2.92
C ARG A 59 -43.66 -24.46 4.18
N ARG A 60 -44.38 -24.54 5.30
CA ARG A 60 -43.93 -24.95 6.65
C ARG A 60 -43.92 -26.47 6.81
N GLY A 61 -43.09 -26.95 7.73
CA GLY A 61 -43.19 -28.24 8.43
C GLY A 61 -41.81 -28.73 8.84
N ALA A 62 -41.54 -29.27 10.02
CA ALA A 62 -42.25 -29.41 11.28
C ALA A 62 -41.17 -29.86 12.28
N SER A 63 -41.21 -29.32 13.49
CA SER A 63 -40.28 -29.62 14.58
C SER A 63 -40.78 -30.84 15.36
N ILE A 64 -39.90 -31.78 15.70
CA ILE A 64 -40.14 -32.76 16.77
C ILE A 64 -38.81 -33.03 17.49
N LEU A 65 -38.80 -32.72 18.79
CA LEU A 65 -37.86 -33.13 19.84
C LEU A 65 -38.61 -34.18 20.71
N PRO A 66 -38.06 -34.77 21.80
CA PRO A 66 -36.70 -35.16 22.16
C PRO A 66 -36.64 -36.68 22.50
N LEU A 67 -35.46 -37.23 22.79
CA LEU A 67 -35.37 -38.24 23.85
C LEU A 67 -33.97 -38.31 24.47
N LEU A 68 -33.99 -38.23 25.80
CA LEU A 68 -32.88 -38.32 26.73
C LEU A 68 -32.30 -39.73 26.73
N TYR A 69 -30.97 -39.86 26.76
CA TYR A 69 -30.36 -41.02 27.39
C TYR A 69 -29.02 -40.67 28.04
N SER A 70 -28.95 -41.03 29.32
CA SER A 70 -27.80 -40.97 30.22
C SER A 70 -26.65 -41.83 29.71
N GLY A 71 -25.44 -41.28 29.70
CA GLY A 71 -24.22 -41.98 29.28
C GLY A 71 -23.10 -41.84 30.29
N HIS A 72 -22.70 -42.97 30.86
CA HIS A 72 -21.70 -43.13 31.91
C HIS A 72 -20.29 -42.65 31.54
N ARG A 73 -19.55 -42.26 32.59
CA ARG A 73 -18.10 -42.02 32.61
C ARG A 73 -17.32 -43.26 32.16
N ALA A 74 -16.35 -43.06 31.28
CA ALA A 74 -15.18 -43.94 31.16
C ALA A 74 -13.93 -43.09 30.86
N ALA A 75 -12.95 -43.17 31.76
CA ALA A 75 -11.64 -42.59 31.60
C ALA A 75 -10.84 -43.39 30.55
N GLY A 76 -10.30 -42.71 29.54
CA GLY A 76 -9.50 -43.31 28.49
C GLY A 76 -8.27 -42.46 28.20
N HIS A 77 -7.09 -43.06 28.35
CA HIS A 77 -5.77 -42.50 28.17
C HIS A 77 -5.59 -41.66 26.89
N VAL A 78 -5.24 -40.37 27.06
CA VAL A 78 -4.70 -39.53 26.00
C VAL A 78 -3.26 -39.96 25.71
N ARG A 79 -3.06 -40.75 24.64
CA ARG A 79 -1.73 -40.91 24.03
C ARG A 79 -1.39 -39.62 23.30
N ARG A 80 -0.40 -38.90 23.83
CA ARG A 80 0.17 -37.71 23.19
C ARG A 80 0.96 -38.15 21.97
N HIS A 81 0.41 -37.96 20.77
CA HIS A 81 1.20 -37.93 19.55
C HIS A 81 2.06 -36.65 19.56
N PRO A 82 3.37 -36.73 19.25
CA PRO A 82 4.20 -35.55 19.16
C PRO A 82 3.68 -34.69 18.00
N SER A 83 3.29 -33.46 18.32
CA SER A 83 3.00 -32.45 17.32
C SER A 83 4.29 -32.17 16.57
N HIS A 84 4.35 -32.59 15.31
CA HIS A 84 5.28 -32.00 14.36
C HIS A 84 4.86 -30.52 14.22
N ARG A 85 5.43 -29.67 15.08
CA ARG A 85 5.52 -28.23 14.83
C ARG A 85 6.40 -28.08 13.59
N GLY A 86 5.76 -28.08 12.43
CA GLY A 86 6.35 -27.55 11.21
C GLY A 86 6.69 -26.10 11.50
N LEU A 87 7.97 -25.85 11.78
CA LEU A 87 8.52 -24.51 11.79
C LEU A 87 8.45 -24.05 10.33
N ALA A 88 7.37 -23.36 9.95
CA ALA A 88 7.34 -22.63 8.71
C ALA A 88 8.43 -21.56 8.83
N MET A 89 9.60 -21.84 8.25
CA MET A 89 10.61 -20.81 8.05
C MET A 89 9.96 -19.78 7.14
N ALA A 90 9.53 -18.67 7.72
CA ALA A 90 9.24 -17.47 6.97
C ALA A 90 10.54 -17.12 6.24
N THR A 91 10.62 -17.47 4.96
CA THR A 91 11.70 -17.05 4.08
C THR A 91 11.66 -15.53 4.08
N ARG A 92 12.58 -14.91 4.82
CA ARG A 92 12.80 -13.47 4.76
C ARG A 92 13.02 -13.13 3.30
N THR A 93 12.17 -12.27 2.75
CA THR A 93 12.37 -11.73 1.41
C THR A 93 13.72 -11.00 1.39
N PRO A 94 14.46 -11.03 0.26
CA PRO A 94 15.77 -10.36 0.16
C PRO A 94 15.70 -8.87 0.54
N HIS A 95 14.53 -8.27 0.36
CA HIS A 95 14.26 -6.86 0.63
C HIS A 95 13.74 -6.59 2.05
N GLY A 96 13.67 -7.58 2.94
CA GLY A 96 13.11 -7.43 4.29
C GLY A 96 11.58 -7.46 4.28
N GLY A 97 10.95 -6.49 3.61
CA GLY A 97 9.50 -6.39 3.41
C GLY A 97 9.00 -7.13 2.17
N ALA A 98 7.68 -7.26 2.05
CA ALA A 98 7.01 -7.85 0.91
C ALA A 98 7.03 -6.89 -0.28
N ILE A 99 7.39 -7.42 -1.46
CA ILE A 99 7.25 -6.73 -2.75
C ILE A 99 5.79 -6.74 -3.20
N VAL A 100 5.12 -7.89 -3.04
CA VAL A 100 3.72 -8.12 -3.46
C VAL A 100 2.93 -8.64 -2.27
N TYR A 101 1.75 -8.06 -2.06
CA TYR A 101 0.80 -8.52 -1.04
C TYR A 101 -0.64 -8.48 -1.56
N ARG A 102 -1.53 -9.24 -0.93
CA ARG A 102 -2.96 -9.25 -1.27
C ARG A 102 -3.68 -8.19 -0.45
N GLY A 103 -4.44 -7.33 -1.14
CA GLY A 103 -5.24 -6.28 -0.52
C GLY A 103 -6.75 -6.49 -0.76
N PRO A 104 -7.54 -5.41 -0.63
CA PRO A 104 -8.98 -5.46 -0.84
C PRO A 104 -9.36 -6.03 -2.21
N GLY A 105 -10.38 -6.88 -2.24
CA GLY A 105 -10.87 -7.50 -3.47
C GLY A 105 -9.92 -8.54 -4.08
N GLU A 106 -8.97 -9.09 -3.30
CA GLU A 106 -7.96 -10.06 -3.76
C GLU A 106 -7.00 -9.52 -4.83
N ALA A 107 -6.94 -8.20 -5.01
CA ALA A 107 -5.97 -7.56 -5.88
C ALA A 107 -4.54 -7.69 -5.32
N LEU A 108 -3.56 -7.74 -6.22
CA LEU A 108 -2.14 -7.75 -5.86
C LEU A 108 -1.62 -6.32 -5.78
N TYR A 109 -1.15 -5.91 -4.61
CA TYR A 109 -0.56 -4.58 -4.39
C TYR A 109 0.97 -4.67 -4.43
N LEU A 110 1.61 -3.69 -5.08
CA LEU A 110 3.05 -3.68 -5.35
C LEU A 110 3.78 -2.61 -4.53
N ASN A 111 4.42 -3.03 -3.44
CA ASN A 111 5.27 -2.20 -2.61
C ASN A 111 6.70 -2.16 -3.19
N ILE A 112 6.91 -1.27 -4.15
CA ILE A 112 8.18 -1.18 -4.91
C ILE A 112 9.15 -0.14 -4.35
N THR A 113 8.70 0.70 -3.43
CA THR A 113 9.51 1.74 -2.78
C THR A 113 8.91 2.14 -1.44
N ASN A 114 9.76 2.55 -0.50
CA ASN A 114 9.34 3.21 0.75
C ASN A 114 9.62 4.72 0.72
N ARG A 115 10.18 5.24 -0.37
CA ARG A 115 10.41 6.68 -0.56
C ARG A 115 9.12 7.36 -1.00
N CYS A 116 8.89 8.59 -0.56
CA CYS A 116 7.73 9.37 -0.95
C CYS A 116 8.07 10.86 -1.00
N SER A 117 7.47 11.59 -1.94
CA SER A 117 7.58 13.05 -2.04
C SER A 117 6.67 13.80 -1.07
N CYS A 118 5.89 13.08 -0.25
CA CYS A 118 5.06 13.61 0.83
C CYS A 118 5.42 12.98 2.18
N ALA A 119 5.26 13.76 3.24
CA ALA A 119 5.38 13.32 4.64
C ALA A 119 4.05 13.50 5.37
N CYS A 120 2.98 12.91 4.81
CA CYS A 120 1.61 13.17 5.25
C CYS A 120 1.42 12.87 6.75
N THR A 121 0.68 13.72 7.46
CA THR A 121 0.36 13.52 8.88
C THR A 121 -0.53 12.30 9.13
N PHE A 122 -1.21 11.82 8.09
CA PHE A 122 -2.10 10.68 8.10
C PHE A 122 -1.46 9.41 7.46
N CYS A 123 -0.15 9.42 7.15
CA CYS A 123 0.52 8.31 6.48
C CYS A 123 0.68 7.09 7.40
N LEU A 124 0.19 5.93 6.96
CA LEU A 124 0.27 4.68 7.73
C LEU A 124 1.70 4.29 8.11
N ARG A 125 2.69 4.62 7.25
CA ARG A 125 4.11 4.33 7.44
C ARG A 125 4.70 4.90 8.74
N GLU A 126 4.08 5.93 9.32
CA GLU A 126 4.55 6.56 10.55
C GLU A 126 4.19 5.76 11.82
N TRP A 127 3.29 4.76 11.74
CA TRP A 127 2.83 4.00 12.91
C TRP A 127 2.53 2.52 12.65
N ALA A 128 2.78 2.02 11.44
CA ALA A 128 2.70 0.60 11.15
C ALA A 128 3.80 0.18 10.19
N ASP A 129 4.33 -1.01 10.41
CA ASP A 129 5.33 -1.63 9.52
C ASP A 129 4.66 -2.40 8.37
N GLY A 130 3.34 -2.60 8.41
CA GLY A 130 2.65 -3.41 7.43
C GLY A 130 1.16 -3.15 7.29
N VAL A 131 0.58 -3.75 6.26
CA VAL A 131 -0.85 -3.67 5.94
C VAL A 131 -1.34 -5.03 5.41
N PHE A 132 -2.60 -5.39 5.70
CA PHE A 132 -3.21 -6.67 5.28
C PHE A 132 -2.36 -7.92 5.64
N GLY A 133 -1.62 -7.86 6.75
CA GLY A 133 -0.79 -8.98 7.23
C GLY A 133 0.57 -9.11 6.53
N ALA A 134 0.94 -8.17 5.67
CA ALA A 134 2.27 -8.10 5.06
C ALA A 134 3.10 -6.97 5.69
N ASP A 135 4.34 -7.27 6.06
CA ASP A 135 5.38 -6.27 6.39
C ASP A 135 5.82 -5.57 5.09
N LEU A 136 5.79 -4.25 5.07
CA LEU A 136 6.10 -3.41 3.90
C LEU A 136 7.39 -2.60 4.07
N VAL A 137 8.11 -2.76 5.17
CA VAL A 137 9.38 -2.06 5.41
C VAL A 137 10.48 -2.68 4.57
N LEU A 138 10.87 -1.98 3.51
CA LEU A 138 11.92 -2.40 2.58
C LEU A 138 13.30 -1.98 3.11
N THR A 139 14.22 -2.93 3.17
CA THR A 139 15.65 -2.71 3.39
C THR A 139 16.40 -2.37 2.11
N SER A 140 15.83 -2.72 0.95
CA SER A 140 16.29 -2.35 -0.39
C SER A 140 15.10 -2.31 -1.36
N GLU A 141 15.17 -1.50 -2.40
CA GLU A 141 14.12 -1.43 -3.41
C GLU A 141 14.31 -2.53 -4.47
N PRO A 142 13.26 -3.31 -4.79
CA PRO A 142 13.34 -4.33 -5.82
C PRO A 142 13.47 -3.73 -7.22
N ASP A 143 14.14 -4.43 -8.13
CA ASP A 143 14.14 -4.12 -9.56
C ASP A 143 12.88 -4.65 -10.27
N ALA A 144 12.70 -4.29 -11.55
CA ALA A 144 11.53 -4.69 -12.32
C ALA A 144 11.40 -6.22 -12.49
N ASP A 145 12.52 -6.94 -12.58
CA ASP A 145 12.51 -8.40 -12.73
C ASP A 145 12.13 -9.08 -11.41
N GLU A 146 12.60 -8.55 -10.28
CA GLU A 146 12.19 -8.99 -8.95
C GLU A 146 10.70 -8.76 -8.71
N VAL A 147 10.18 -7.60 -9.13
CA VAL A 147 8.74 -7.30 -9.05
C VAL A 147 7.91 -8.26 -9.89
N THR A 148 8.27 -8.49 -11.16
CA THR A 148 7.53 -9.39 -12.04
C THR A 148 7.58 -10.84 -11.56
N ARG A 149 8.75 -11.34 -11.09
CA ARG A 149 8.85 -12.65 -10.44
C ARG A 149 7.95 -12.76 -9.21
N ALA A 150 7.90 -11.73 -8.37
CA ALA A 150 7.04 -11.73 -7.19
C ALA A 150 5.55 -11.75 -7.55
N ILE A 151 5.16 -11.07 -8.64
CA ILE A 151 3.79 -11.13 -9.19
C ILE A 151 3.46 -12.55 -9.65
N GLU A 152 4.33 -13.20 -10.42
CA GLU A 152 4.13 -14.58 -10.90
C GLU A 152 3.93 -15.55 -9.71
N LEU A 153 4.82 -15.48 -8.71
CA LEU A 153 4.69 -16.29 -7.49
C LEU A 153 3.39 -16.02 -6.72
N ALA A 154 2.88 -14.79 -6.74
CA ALA A 154 1.61 -14.46 -6.11
C ALA A 154 0.41 -15.03 -6.87
N PHE A 155 0.47 -15.09 -8.21
CA PHE A 155 -0.54 -15.73 -9.05
C PHE A 155 -0.57 -17.26 -8.91
N LEU A 156 0.56 -17.90 -8.59
CA LEU A 156 0.58 -19.35 -8.25
C LEU A 156 -0.26 -19.67 -7.01
N LYS A 157 -0.48 -18.69 -6.13
CA LYS A 157 -1.30 -18.84 -4.91
C LYS A 157 -2.79 -18.59 -5.18
N GLY A 158 -3.16 -18.11 -6.37
CA GLY A 158 -4.53 -17.85 -6.76
C GLY A 158 -4.66 -16.68 -7.74
N PRO A 159 -5.78 -16.57 -8.48
CA PRO A 159 -6.02 -15.46 -9.38
C PRO A 159 -6.12 -14.13 -8.62
N ALA A 160 -5.97 -13.04 -9.37
CA ALA A 160 -6.18 -11.68 -8.89
C ALA A 160 -6.87 -10.89 -10.00
N PRO A 161 -7.85 -10.03 -9.68
CA PRO A 161 -8.59 -9.26 -10.69
C PRO A 161 -7.76 -8.11 -11.28
N GLU A 162 -6.77 -7.60 -10.55
CA GLU A 162 -5.90 -6.51 -10.94
C GLU A 162 -4.59 -6.52 -10.14
N VAL A 163 -3.61 -5.78 -10.66
CA VAL A 163 -2.35 -5.45 -9.99
C VAL A 163 -2.29 -3.94 -9.75
N VAL A 164 -2.01 -3.52 -8.53
CA VAL A 164 -2.06 -2.12 -8.10
C VAL A 164 -0.67 -1.67 -7.66
N PHE A 165 -0.09 -0.69 -8.34
CA PHE A 165 1.09 0.00 -7.86
C PHE A 165 0.70 0.87 -6.66
N CYS A 166 1.01 0.37 -5.47
CA CYS A 166 0.63 0.96 -4.19
C CYS A 166 1.47 0.32 -3.08
N GLY A 167 1.78 1.04 -2.02
CA GLY A 167 2.60 0.54 -0.92
C GLY A 167 2.91 1.64 0.08
N PHE A 168 4.07 1.53 0.75
CA PHE A 168 4.49 2.54 1.73
C PHE A 168 5.08 3.82 1.11
N GLY A 169 5.50 3.77 -0.15
CA GLY A 169 6.06 4.90 -0.88
C GLY A 169 5.17 5.41 -2.01
N GLU A 170 5.65 6.44 -2.71
CA GLU A 170 5.06 6.97 -3.93
C GLU A 170 5.63 6.20 -5.14
N PRO A 171 4.83 5.40 -5.87
CA PRO A 171 5.34 4.54 -6.92
C PRO A 171 6.06 5.31 -8.04
N THR A 172 5.65 6.55 -8.33
CA THR A 172 6.28 7.37 -9.38
C THR A 172 7.69 7.86 -9.03
N MET A 173 8.18 7.64 -7.79
CA MET A 173 9.62 7.74 -7.46
C MET A 173 10.46 6.70 -8.21
N ARG A 174 9.81 5.63 -8.69
CA ARG A 174 10.36 4.51 -9.47
C ARG A 174 9.61 4.37 -10.78
N LEU A 175 9.44 5.48 -11.51
CA LEU A 175 8.68 5.51 -12.76
C LEU A 175 9.24 4.50 -13.79
N ASP A 176 10.54 4.29 -13.83
CA ASP A 176 11.21 3.26 -14.63
C ASP A 176 10.61 1.86 -14.39
N VAL A 177 10.45 1.46 -13.12
CA VAL A 177 9.89 0.17 -12.72
C VAL A 177 8.39 0.13 -13.02
N VAL A 178 7.66 1.21 -12.72
CA VAL A 178 6.22 1.28 -13.01
C VAL A 178 5.96 1.05 -14.50
N LEU A 179 6.71 1.72 -15.38
CA LEU A 179 6.54 1.58 -16.83
C LEU A 179 6.89 0.16 -17.31
N ALA A 180 8.03 -0.39 -16.88
CA ALA A 180 8.45 -1.73 -17.27
C ALA A 180 7.47 -2.82 -16.82
N VAL A 181 7.00 -2.74 -15.58
CA VAL A 181 6.04 -3.69 -15.01
C VAL A 181 4.65 -3.52 -15.64
N SER A 182 4.20 -2.29 -15.90
CA SER A 182 2.95 -2.03 -16.62
C SER A 182 2.95 -2.63 -18.02
N GLU A 183 4.04 -2.49 -18.76
CA GLU A 183 4.19 -3.12 -20.08
C GLU A 183 4.14 -4.65 -19.98
N TRP A 184 4.87 -5.22 -19.03
CA TRP A 184 4.87 -6.66 -18.77
C TRP A 184 3.48 -7.21 -18.43
N LEU A 185 2.70 -6.46 -17.65
CA LEU A 185 1.31 -6.78 -17.28
C LEU A 185 0.38 -6.69 -18.49
N ARG A 186 0.48 -5.62 -19.29
CA ARG A 186 -0.30 -5.43 -20.52
C ARG A 186 -0.11 -6.60 -21.49
N LEU A 187 1.14 -7.03 -21.72
CA LEU A 187 1.46 -8.16 -22.61
C LEU A 187 0.83 -9.47 -22.14
N ARG A 188 0.56 -9.61 -20.84
CA ARG A 188 -0.11 -10.77 -20.22
C ARG A 188 -1.62 -10.58 -20.05
N ARG A 189 -2.19 -9.47 -20.55
CA ARG A 189 -3.60 -9.10 -20.40
C ARG A 189 -4.03 -9.03 -18.92
N LEU A 190 -3.11 -8.63 -18.06
CA LEU A 190 -3.38 -8.37 -16.65
C LEU A 190 -3.66 -6.89 -16.46
N ARG A 191 -4.75 -6.58 -15.74
CA ARG A 191 -5.18 -5.20 -15.47
C ARG A 191 -4.25 -4.56 -14.46
N SER A 192 -3.92 -3.29 -14.67
CA SER A 192 -3.04 -2.55 -13.77
C SER A 192 -3.58 -1.16 -13.41
N ARG A 193 -3.44 -0.79 -12.13
CA ARG A 193 -3.80 0.53 -11.60
C ARG A 193 -2.62 1.15 -10.87
N LEU A 194 -2.47 2.47 -10.94
CA LEU A 194 -1.54 3.24 -10.13
C LEU A 194 -2.30 4.02 -9.06
N ASP A 195 -1.96 3.83 -7.80
CA ASP A 195 -2.36 4.74 -6.73
C ASP A 195 -1.19 5.71 -6.46
N THR A 196 -1.42 7.02 -6.60
CA THR A 196 -0.37 8.03 -6.53
C THR A 196 -0.80 9.26 -5.72
N ASN A 197 0.16 9.99 -5.18
CA ASN A 197 -0.04 11.33 -4.64
C ASN A 197 -0.15 12.43 -5.72
N GLY A 198 0.05 12.09 -7.00
CA GLY A 198 -0.07 13.01 -8.12
C GLY A 198 1.22 13.74 -8.50
N HIS A 199 2.32 13.54 -7.79
CA HIS A 199 3.59 14.25 -8.04
C HIS A 199 4.44 13.66 -9.16
N GLY A 200 3.95 12.67 -9.92
CA GLY A 200 4.75 11.93 -10.89
C GLY A 200 5.52 12.81 -11.88
N GLN A 201 4.88 13.87 -12.40
CA GLN A 201 5.51 14.82 -13.33
C GLN A 201 6.62 15.66 -12.68
N LEU A 202 6.45 16.05 -11.42
CA LEU A 202 7.45 16.80 -10.64
C LEU A 202 8.65 15.91 -10.29
N LEU A 203 8.39 14.63 -10.05
CA LEU A 203 9.39 13.62 -9.71
C LEU A 203 10.24 13.19 -10.92
N ASN A 204 9.68 13.27 -12.13
CA ASN A 204 10.31 12.80 -13.35
C ASN A 204 10.37 13.94 -14.40
N PRO A 205 11.17 14.98 -14.15
CA PRO A 205 11.28 16.10 -15.07
C PRO A 205 11.81 15.65 -16.43
N GLY A 206 11.22 16.15 -17.52
CA GLY A 206 11.60 15.80 -18.89
C GLY A 206 10.90 14.56 -19.46
N VAL A 207 10.06 13.88 -18.67
CA VAL A 207 9.19 12.80 -19.13
C VAL A 207 7.75 13.29 -19.12
N ASP A 208 7.00 13.10 -20.20
CA ASP A 208 5.53 13.22 -20.16
C ASP A 208 4.97 11.99 -19.43
N VAL A 209 4.78 12.12 -18.12
CA VAL A 209 4.44 10.96 -17.27
C VAL A 209 3.07 10.36 -17.62
N PRO A 210 1.99 11.14 -17.79
CA PRO A 210 0.71 10.58 -18.25
C PRO A 210 0.82 9.84 -19.58
N ALA A 211 1.52 10.40 -20.57
CA ALA A 211 1.69 9.75 -21.86
C ALA A 211 2.51 8.46 -21.76
N ALA A 212 3.58 8.46 -20.96
CA ALA A 212 4.40 7.28 -20.73
C ALA A 212 3.61 6.15 -20.05
N LEU A 213 2.83 6.46 -19.00
CA LEU A 213 1.98 5.48 -18.32
C LEU A 213 0.92 4.88 -19.25
N ALA A 214 0.28 5.73 -20.06
CA ALA A 214 -0.69 5.29 -21.06
C ALA A 214 -0.04 4.38 -22.13
N ALA A 215 1.14 4.77 -22.64
CA ALA A 215 1.88 3.98 -23.62
C ALA A 215 2.34 2.61 -23.06
N ALA A 216 2.73 2.55 -21.79
CA ALA A 216 3.07 1.30 -21.12
C ALA A 216 1.86 0.37 -20.95
N GLY A 217 0.63 0.91 -20.94
CA GLY A 217 -0.60 0.13 -20.81
C GLY A 217 -1.24 0.15 -19.44
N LEU A 218 -0.93 1.16 -18.62
CA LEU A 218 -1.62 1.37 -17.36
C LEU A 218 -3.10 1.65 -17.63
N GLU A 219 -4.01 0.95 -16.94
CA GLU A 219 -5.45 1.02 -17.24
C GLU A 219 -6.17 2.10 -16.41
N ALA A 220 -5.71 2.34 -15.18
CA ALA A 220 -6.35 3.28 -14.27
C ALA A 220 -5.34 3.99 -13.38
N VAL A 221 -5.72 5.18 -12.91
CA VAL A 221 -4.98 5.96 -11.91
C VAL A 221 -5.95 6.40 -10.82
N THR A 222 -5.57 6.21 -9.56
CA THR A 222 -6.19 6.81 -8.38
C THR A 222 -5.28 7.91 -7.86
N ILE A 223 -5.80 9.13 -7.73
CA ILE A 223 -5.03 10.26 -7.20
C ILE A 223 -5.50 10.56 -5.78
N SER A 224 -4.54 10.61 -4.85
CA SER A 224 -4.78 10.90 -3.44
C SER A 224 -4.96 12.41 -3.22
N LEU A 225 -6.12 12.95 -3.56
CA LEU A 225 -6.48 14.35 -3.31
C LEU A 225 -7.06 14.51 -1.90
N ASN A 226 -6.20 14.87 -0.95
CA ASN A 226 -6.54 14.85 0.48
C ASN A 226 -6.92 16.21 1.08
N ALA A 227 -7.02 17.25 0.25
CA ALA A 227 -7.39 18.60 0.66
C ALA A 227 -8.14 19.31 -0.48
N ALA A 228 -8.95 20.31 -0.13
CA ALA A 228 -9.70 21.11 -1.09
C ALA A 228 -8.97 22.40 -1.53
N ASP A 229 -7.87 22.75 -0.84
CA ASP A 229 -7.09 23.97 -1.08
C ASP A 229 -5.59 23.72 -0.80
N PRO A 230 -4.69 24.53 -1.41
CA PRO A 230 -3.25 24.35 -1.25
C PRO A 230 -2.74 24.48 0.19
N GLU A 231 -3.29 25.40 0.98
CA GLU A 231 -2.82 25.63 2.36
C GLU A 231 -3.11 24.42 3.24
N THR A 232 -4.31 23.86 3.11
CA THR A 232 -4.69 22.62 3.79
C THR A 232 -3.88 21.43 3.28
N TYR A 233 -3.61 21.35 1.98
CA TYR A 233 -2.76 20.31 1.41
C TYR A 233 -1.35 20.34 1.99
N ASP A 234 -0.71 21.51 2.02
CA ASP A 234 0.65 21.67 2.52
C ASP A 234 0.75 21.30 4.01
N ARG A 235 -0.27 21.66 4.80
CA ARG A 235 -0.34 21.31 6.23
C ARG A 235 -0.48 19.80 6.45
N LEU A 236 -1.32 19.13 5.67
CA LEU A 236 -1.67 17.71 5.85
C LEU A 236 -0.70 16.77 5.14
N CYS A 237 -0.44 16.99 3.85
CA CYS A 237 0.38 16.12 3.01
C CYS A 237 1.88 16.42 3.13
N ARG A 238 2.24 17.65 3.51
CA ARG A 238 3.63 18.11 3.67
C ARG A 238 4.49 17.71 2.47
N PRO A 239 4.12 18.19 1.27
CA PRO A 239 4.84 17.87 0.05
C PRO A 239 6.25 18.48 0.10
N THR A 240 7.19 17.82 -0.58
CA THR A 240 8.56 18.34 -0.76
C THR A 240 8.64 19.48 -1.79
N PHE A 241 7.63 19.63 -2.63
CA PHE A 241 7.56 20.65 -3.69
C PHE A 241 6.60 21.78 -3.31
N SER A 242 6.89 23.01 -3.77
CA SER A 242 6.07 24.20 -3.50
C SER A 242 4.86 24.36 -4.44
N LYS A 243 4.73 23.54 -5.48
CA LYS A 243 3.62 23.54 -6.46
C LYS A 243 3.07 22.12 -6.59
N ALA A 244 2.59 21.59 -5.47
CA ALA A 244 2.27 20.18 -5.28
C ALA A 244 0.75 19.90 -5.20
N PHE A 245 -0.05 20.94 -5.03
CA PHE A 245 -1.51 20.88 -5.01
C PHE A 245 -2.10 20.88 -6.43
#